data_AF-A0A2P2IG70-F1
#
_entry.id   AF-A0A2P2IG70-F1
#
_cell.length_a   1.000
_cell.length_b   1.000
_cell.length_c   1.000
_cell.angle_alpha   90.00
_cell.angle_beta   90.00
_cell.angle_gamma   90.00
#
_symmetry.space_group_name_H-M   'P 1'
#
loop_
_entity.id
_entity.type
_entity.pdbx_description
1 polymer ?
#
loop_
_entity_poly.entity_id
_entity_poly.type
_entity_poly.pdbx_seq_one_letter_code
_entity_poly.pdbx_strand_id
1 'polypeptide(L)'
;APSTPYCTNGSGEGPAWASSLFEDNAEFGYGMFIATEALRDRLEVEMKKIMDKVTPEVAELFTEWMENRTDGEKTQEIRTKLLPLIEGNKDAKEIIGLKDYITKKS
;
A
#
# COMPACT_ATOMS: atom_id res chain seq x y z
N ALA A 1 32.34 -13.08 0.28
CA ALA A 1 31.57 -12.04 1.01
C ALA A 1 30.11 -12.14 0.58
N PRO A 2 29.12 -11.99 1.48
CA PRO A 2 27.71 -11.95 1.08
C PRO A 2 27.43 -10.64 0.33
N SER A 3 26.83 -10.72 -0.86
CA SER A 3 26.50 -9.57 -1.71
C SER A 3 25.04 -9.63 -2.12
N THR A 4 24.29 -8.57 -1.81
CA THR A 4 22.89 -8.38 -2.25
C THR A 4 22.84 -7.25 -3.28
N PRO A 5 22.56 -7.52 -4.57
CA PRO A 5 22.70 -6.54 -5.64
C PRO A 5 21.54 -5.53 -5.73
N TYR A 6 20.38 -5.83 -5.13
CA TYR A 6 19.24 -4.92 -5.08
C TYR A 6 19.49 -3.78 -4.10
N CYS A 7 19.08 -2.57 -4.46
CA CYS A 7 19.22 -1.36 -3.64
C CYS A 7 17.91 -0.57 -3.56
N THR A 8 17.84 0.35 -2.60
CA THR A 8 16.73 1.29 -2.45
C THR A 8 17.01 2.60 -3.18
N ASN A 9 15.97 3.33 -3.55
CA ASN A 9 16.05 4.73 -3.96
C ASN A 9 16.33 5.66 -2.77
N GLY A 10 16.40 6.98 -3.01
CA GLY A 10 16.63 7.99 -1.96
C GLY A 10 15.54 8.08 -0.90
N SER A 11 14.36 7.50 -1.15
CA SER A 11 13.24 7.40 -0.21
C SER A 11 13.26 6.11 0.61
N GLY A 12 14.27 5.25 0.43
CA GLY A 12 14.37 3.94 1.09
C GLY A 12 13.45 2.88 0.48
N GLU A 13 12.87 3.13 -0.69
CA GLU A 13 11.96 2.22 -1.39
C GLU A 13 12.73 1.44 -2.47
N GLY A 14 12.52 0.14 -2.59
CA GLY A 14 13.21 -0.70 -3.56
C GLY A 14 12.57 -2.08 -3.71
N PRO A 15 13.12 -2.94 -4.58
CA PRO A 15 12.58 -4.26 -4.80
C PRO A 15 12.67 -5.11 -3.52
N ALA A 16 11.52 -5.61 -3.06
CA ALA A 16 11.50 -6.70 -2.08
C ALA A 16 11.84 -8.00 -2.81
N TRP A 17 12.91 -8.67 -2.39
CA TRP A 17 13.39 -9.89 -3.04
C TRP A 17 13.29 -11.09 -2.10
N ALA A 18 12.72 -12.18 -2.61
CA ALA A 18 12.73 -13.49 -1.98
C ALA A 18 12.78 -14.57 -3.06
N SER A 19 13.48 -15.66 -2.77
CA SER A 19 13.51 -16.87 -3.59
C SER A 19 13.03 -18.02 -2.72
N SER A 20 12.00 -18.74 -3.19
CA SER A 20 11.50 -19.95 -2.53
C SER A 20 12.33 -21.15 -2.98
N LEU A 21 11.79 -21.99 -3.88
CA LEU A 21 12.46 -23.14 -4.45
C LEU A 21 12.51 -23.00 -5.97
N PHE A 22 13.11 -23.99 -6.63
CA PHE A 22 13.25 -23.97 -8.09
C PHE A 22 11.91 -24.27 -8.79
N GLU A 23 11.12 -25.15 -8.19
CA GLU A 23 9.89 -25.71 -8.74
C GLU A 23 8.62 -24.88 -8.46
N ASP A 24 8.65 -23.93 -7.53
CA ASP A 24 7.45 -23.25 -7.00
C ASP A 24 7.43 -21.72 -7.23
N ASN A 25 8.31 -21.19 -8.09
CA ASN A 25 8.47 -19.75 -8.26
C ASN A 25 7.16 -19.03 -8.67
N ALA A 26 6.30 -19.70 -9.44
CA ALA A 26 5.03 -19.15 -9.87
C ALA A 26 4.01 -19.12 -8.71
N GLU A 27 3.85 -20.23 -7.99
CA GLU A 27 2.96 -20.37 -6.83
C GLU A 27 3.38 -19.44 -5.70
N PHE A 28 4.68 -19.29 -5.49
CA PHE A 28 5.24 -18.38 -4.49
C PHE A 28 4.91 -16.93 -4.81
N GLY A 29 5.14 -16.49 -6.05
CA GLY A 29 4.75 -15.15 -6.52
C GLY A 29 3.24 -14.93 -6.46
N TYR A 30 2.43 -15.94 -6.81
CA TYR A 30 0.98 -15.87 -6.70
C TYR A 30 0.51 -15.72 -5.25
N GLY A 31 1.16 -16.41 -4.31
CA GLY A 31 0.91 -16.23 -2.87
C GLY A 31 1.20 -14.80 -2.40
N MET A 32 2.29 -14.19 -2.87
CA MET A 32 2.60 -12.78 -2.57
C MET A 32 1.54 -11.82 -3.13
N PHE A 33 1.05 -12.09 -4.33
CA PHE A 33 -0.02 -11.31 -4.94
C PHE A 33 -1.31 -11.37 -4.11
N ILE A 34 -1.76 -12.57 -3.74
CA ILE A 34 -2.95 -12.74 -2.89
C ILE A 34 -2.80 -12.02 -1.56
N ALA A 35 -1.65 -12.16 -0.90
CA ALA A 35 -1.40 -11.50 0.39
C ALA A 35 -1.44 -9.97 0.25
N THR A 36 -0.87 -9.43 -0.83
CA THR A 36 -0.89 -7.99 -1.12
C THR A 36 -2.30 -7.49 -1.35
N GLU A 37 -3.11 -8.20 -2.14
CA GLU A 37 -4.51 -7.83 -2.39
C GLU A 37 -5.36 -7.90 -1.11
N ALA A 38 -5.18 -8.92 -0.28
CA ALA A 38 -5.90 -9.03 1.00
C ALA A 38 -5.62 -7.84 1.95
N LEU A 39 -4.38 -7.33 1.95
CA LEU A 39 -4.02 -6.14 2.74
C LEU A 39 -4.60 -4.86 2.14
N ARG A 40 -4.66 -4.76 0.81
CA ARG A 40 -5.32 -3.64 0.11
C ARG A 40 -6.84 -3.67 0.29
N ASP A 41 -7.46 -4.84 0.39
CA ASP A 41 -8.89 -4.97 0.70
C ASP A 41 -9.18 -4.55 2.13
N ARG A 42 -8.32 -4.95 3.09
CA ARG A 42 -8.41 -4.46 4.47
C ARG A 42 -8.27 -2.94 4.52
N LEU A 43 -7.33 -2.36 3.78
CA LEU A 43 -7.15 -0.91 3.68
C LEU A 43 -8.44 -0.20 3.24
N GLU A 44 -9.10 -0.72 2.19
CA GLU A 44 -10.38 -0.18 1.71
C GLU A 44 -11.48 -0.25 2.77
N VAL A 45 -11.57 -1.37 3.49
CA VAL A 45 -12.52 -1.55 4.59
C VAL A 45 -12.27 -0.53 5.69
N GLU A 46 -11.02 -0.28 6.07
CA GLU A 46 -10.69 0.73 7.09
C GLU A 46 -10.97 2.16 6.61
N MET A 47 -10.69 2.49 5.35
CA MET A 47 -11.05 3.78 4.76
C MET A 47 -12.58 4.02 4.83
N LYS A 48 -13.37 3.03 4.43
CA LYS A 48 -14.85 3.09 4.47
C LYS A 48 -15.38 3.29 5.89
N LYS A 49 -14.79 2.65 6.90
CA LYS A 49 -15.22 2.75 8.30
C LYS A 49 -15.07 4.14 8.90
N ILE A 50 -14.13 4.95 8.42
CA ILE A 50 -13.80 6.24 9.02
C ILE A 50 -14.17 7.43 8.15
N MET A 51 -14.87 7.25 7.03
CA MET A 51 -15.26 8.34 6.12
C MET A 51 -16.00 9.47 6.83
N ASP A 52 -16.89 9.15 7.79
CA ASP A 52 -17.65 10.15 8.57
C ASP A 52 -16.84 10.80 9.70
N LYS A 53 -15.60 10.35 9.93
CA LYS A 53 -14.72 10.77 11.03
C LYS A 53 -13.49 11.54 10.57
N VAL A 54 -13.32 11.69 9.27
CA VAL A 54 -12.22 12.44 8.65
C VAL A 54 -12.73 13.73 8.04
N THR A 55 -11.81 14.60 7.62
CA THR A 55 -12.20 15.81 6.89
C THR A 55 -12.78 15.43 5.51
N PRO A 56 -13.65 16.28 4.92
CA PRO A 56 -14.17 16.04 3.57
C PRO A 56 -13.07 15.79 2.54
N GLU A 57 -11.96 16.54 2.63
CA GLU A 57 -10.78 16.37 1.77
C GLU A 57 -10.18 14.95 1.85
N VAL A 58 -10.08 14.37 3.06
CA VAL A 58 -9.57 13.01 3.24
C VAL A 58 -10.57 11.96 2.73
N ALA A 59 -11.87 12.18 2.93
CA ALA A 59 -12.91 11.29 2.41
C ALA A 59 -12.95 11.29 0.87
N GLU A 60 -12.70 12.44 0.24
CA GLU A 60 -12.53 12.56 -1.22
C GLU A 60 -11.33 11.74 -1.70
N LEU A 61 -10.17 11.86 -1.03
CA LEU A 61 -8.97 11.08 -1.35
C LEU A 61 -9.18 9.57 -1.17
N PHE A 62 -9.95 9.13 -0.18
CA PHE A 62 -10.31 7.72 -0.03
C PHE A 62 -11.16 7.24 -1.21
N THR A 63 -12.12 8.05 -1.65
CA THR A 63 -12.97 7.73 -2.81
C THR A 63 -12.15 7.66 -4.09
N GLU A 64 -11.28 8.65 -4.33
CA GLU A 64 -10.36 8.67 -5.46
C GLU A 64 -9.43 7.45 -5.45
N TRP A 65 -8.96 7.03 -4.27
CA TRP A 65 -8.14 5.83 -4.14
C TRP A 65 -8.89 4.57 -4.55
N MET A 66 -10.15 4.42 -4.12
CA MET A 66 -10.99 3.26 -4.46
C MET A 66 -11.25 3.18 -5.96
N GLU A 67 -11.52 4.30 -6.61
CA GLU A 67 -11.74 4.38 -8.07
C GLU A 67 -10.48 4.07 -8.88
N ASN A 68 -9.31 4.41 -8.33
CA ASN A 68 -8.02 4.28 -9.01
C ASN A 68 -7.12 3.19 -8.39
N ARG A 69 -7.68 2.24 -7.64
CA ARG A 69 -6.94 1.22 -6.87
C ARG A 69 -5.98 0.39 -7.74
N THR A 70 -6.23 0.26 -9.04
CA THR A 70 -5.39 -0.51 -9.97
C THR A 70 -4.31 0.32 -10.68
N ASP A 71 -4.26 1.62 -10.44
CA ASP A 71 -3.31 2.57 -11.04
C ASP A 71 -2.17 2.88 -10.07
N GLY A 72 -0.94 2.51 -10.44
CA GLY A 72 0.24 2.67 -9.59
C GLY A 72 0.64 4.13 -9.37
N GLU A 73 0.60 4.94 -10.43
CA GLU A 73 0.98 6.35 -10.37
C GLU A 73 -0.02 7.13 -9.54
N LYS A 74 -1.32 6.96 -9.82
CA LYS A 74 -2.37 7.65 -9.06
C LYS A 74 -2.37 7.27 -7.58
N THR A 75 -2.24 5.98 -7.27
CA THR A 75 -2.21 5.55 -5.86
C THR A 75 -0.96 6.03 -5.12
N GLN A 76 0.15 6.30 -5.82
CA GLN A 76 1.33 6.96 -5.25
C GLN A 76 1.12 8.45 -4.99
N GLU A 77 0.50 9.16 -5.93
CA GLU A 77 0.13 10.57 -5.74
C GLU A 77 -0.82 10.72 -4.56
N ILE A 78 -1.86 9.88 -4.48
CA ILE A 78 -2.82 9.87 -3.39
C ILE A 78 -2.12 9.58 -2.06
N ARG A 79 -1.24 8.58 -1.99
CA ARG A 79 -0.44 8.31 -0.77
C ARG A 79 0.30 9.56 -0.29
N THR A 80 0.93 10.28 -1.21
CA THR A 80 1.75 11.45 -0.90
C THR A 80 0.92 12.59 -0.32
N LYS A 81 -0.29 12.80 -0.86
CA LYS A 81 -1.25 13.80 -0.34
C LYS A 81 -1.92 13.36 0.95
N LEU A 82 -2.28 12.08 1.04
CA LEU A 82 -3.09 11.52 2.13
C LEU A 82 -2.32 11.40 3.44
N LEU A 83 -1.07 10.93 3.40
CA LEU A 83 -0.30 10.64 4.62
C LEU A 83 -0.18 11.84 5.58
N PRO A 84 0.22 13.04 5.12
CA PRO A 84 0.30 14.21 5.99
C PRO A 84 -1.05 14.62 6.62
N LEU A 85 -2.17 14.34 5.93
CA LEU A 85 -3.51 14.71 6.39
C LEU A 85 -4.07 13.76 7.46
N ILE A 86 -3.65 12.50 7.44
CA ILE A 86 -4.10 11.49 8.41
C ILE A 86 -3.10 11.29 9.55
N GLU A 87 -1.87 11.82 9.44
CA GLU A 87 -0.87 11.76 10.50
C GLU A 87 -1.39 12.38 11.80
N GLY A 88 -1.45 11.56 12.87
CA GLY A 88 -1.97 11.98 14.17
C GLY A 88 -3.48 11.76 14.38
N ASN A 89 -4.24 11.39 13.34
CA ASN A 89 -5.63 10.98 13.50
C ASN A 89 -5.70 9.58 14.14
N LYS A 90 -6.29 9.51 15.33
CA LYS A 90 -6.40 8.25 16.10
C LYS A 90 -7.28 7.21 15.41
N ASP A 91 -8.32 7.64 14.70
CA ASP A 91 -9.20 6.74 13.95
C ASP A 91 -8.51 6.18 12.70
N ALA A 92 -7.51 6.88 12.15
CA ALA A 92 -6.76 6.44 10.97
C ALA A 92 -5.56 5.53 11.27
N LYS A 93 -5.38 5.07 12.52
CA LYS A 93 -4.22 4.28 12.96
C LYS A 93 -4.00 3.02 12.10
N GLU A 94 -5.07 2.31 11.77
CA GLU A 94 -4.99 1.09 10.94
C GLU A 94 -4.57 1.40 9.50
N ILE A 95 -5.07 2.51 8.93
CA ILE A 95 -4.68 2.98 7.58
C ILE A 95 -3.20 3.38 7.56
N ILE A 96 -2.72 4.08 8.60
CA ILE A 96 -1.30 4.44 8.74
C ILE A 96 -0.43 3.18 8.86
N GLY A 97 -0.90 2.16 9.58
CA GLY A 97 -0.22 0.86 9.67
C GLY A 97 -0.12 0.13 8.32
N LEU A 98 -1.02 0.42 7.40
CA LEU A 98 -1.07 -0.15 6.04
C LEU A 98 -0.56 0.84 4.97
N LYS A 99 0.15 1.90 5.35
CA LYS A 99 0.58 2.98 4.43
C LYS A 99 1.36 2.50 3.20
N ASP A 100 2.13 1.43 3.34
CA ASP A 100 2.94 0.88 2.25
C ASP A 100 2.07 0.19 1.21
N TYR A 101 0.85 -0.19 1.56
CA TYR A 101 -0.16 -0.79 0.68
C TYR A 101 -1.12 0.21 0.07
N ILE A 102 -0.97 1.52 0.32
CA ILE A 102 -1.75 2.54 -0.39
C ILE A 102 -1.35 2.52 -1.87
N THR A 103 -0.05 2.59 -2.16
CA THR A 103 0.48 2.48 -3.53
C THR A 103 0.41 1.04 -4.03
N LYS A 104 -0.11 0.85 -5.25
CA LYS A 104 -0.16 -0.47 -5.90
C LYS A 104 1.26 -1.06 -6.05
N LYS A 105 1.38 -2.36 -5.80
CA LYS A 105 2.62 -3.12 -6.02
C LYS A 105 2.63 -3.73 -7.43
N SER A 106 3.83 -3.85 -8.01
CA SER A 106 4.07 -4.43 -9.33
C SER A 106 4.39 -5.92 -9.24
#